data_AF-A0A7S4GNX1-F1
#
_entry.id   AF-A0A7S4GNX1-F1
#
_cell.length_a   1.000
_cell.length_b   1.000
_cell.length_c   1.000
_cell.angle_alpha   90.00
_cell.angle_beta   90.00
_cell.angle_gamma   90.00
#
_symmetry.space_group_name_H-M   'P 1'
#
loop_
_entity.id
_entity.type
_entity.pdbx_description
1 polymer ?
#
loop_
_entity_poly.entity_id
_entity_poly.type
_entity_poly.pdbx_seq_one_letter_code
_entity_poly.pdbx_strand_id
1 'polypeptide(L)'
;MKSGVLAVFGASAAVLRSGSLEAAEMEASRPVLALAQAQARFWKASEGLQRVSLAMNTSQEDTSAKVDEFLRNQVASDHSCHAKLYRYKNMLNHLHDDVNLVYSKEKALVETITIEEAVISDLETQIRNLVEEGKRKMKECKDAKAAACEQYETYSKELEELKQIGHSPTNPIALFQTVMSHARRGHQHLELLGVKTTTGAALATRRVVASSRELQECLASLDSRPELSALQLSQDPPEEYKPTDEKVSEQKFDSTVTFGPKQCEKERKKLEDAWRHAYMTIEELVETNEAACNDDTCEAAVQAELDTALPPLHQERSERIDKVRQAQHDLVGVRNEMTTLENSLTKVEQATKTTQEECGAAEEGSEYLEKVRDLLDGMKRCPGLSGAVFEIPHFKSTAKVMSVDITKETDEALDAKLTAACKEGLPEETRNDTRAASQGELRQRLVANLPETNEENMPMYGICPGCRGAAYQGSMSGSFRRCFKPQAKIAGGKGESKDCNDGFVLAVCVSDLSLGEHQETKAPAQEKPAEQPARL
;
A
#
# COMPACT_ATOMS: atom_id res chain seq x y z
N MET A 1 21.75 0.81 -62.15
CA MET A 1 22.96 1.58 -61.79
C MET A 1 23.01 1.62 -60.27
N LYS A 2 23.92 1.04 -59.50
CA LYS A 2 25.16 0.27 -59.63
C LYS A 2 25.03 -0.86 -58.57
N SER A 3 25.28 -2.13 -58.88
CA SER A 3 26.57 -2.85 -58.67
C SER A 3 27.31 -2.37 -57.40
N GLY A 4 27.63 -3.17 -56.39
CA GLY A 4 27.81 -4.61 -56.25
C GLY A 4 29.09 -4.82 -55.42
N VAL A 5 29.06 -5.65 -54.38
CA VAL A 5 30.24 -6.34 -53.83
C VAL A 5 29.76 -7.67 -53.27
N LEU A 6 30.45 -8.73 -53.66
CA LEU A 6 30.17 -10.14 -53.46
C LEU A 6 31.44 -10.77 -52.87
N ALA A 7 31.25 -11.79 -52.02
CA ALA A 7 32.25 -12.80 -51.61
C ALA A 7 33.27 -12.33 -50.53
N VAL A 8 33.82 -13.15 -49.64
CA VAL A 8 34.11 -14.60 -49.55
C VAL A 8 34.29 -14.93 -48.06
N PHE A 9 33.80 -16.08 -47.58
CA PHE A 9 34.45 -17.04 -46.64
C PHE A 9 33.38 -18.14 -46.46
N GLY A 10 33.54 -19.39 -46.89
CA GLY A 10 34.74 -20.21 -46.90
C GLY A 10 34.55 -21.30 -45.85
N ALA A 11 33.96 -22.42 -46.27
CA ALA A 11 33.59 -23.55 -45.42
C ALA A 11 34.82 -24.23 -44.77
N SER A 12 34.65 -24.62 -43.51
CA SER A 12 35.37 -25.74 -42.90
C SER A 12 34.38 -26.59 -42.11
N ALA A 13 34.01 -27.72 -42.69
CA ALA A 13 33.35 -28.82 -42.00
C ALA A 13 34.45 -29.72 -41.41
N ALA A 14 34.50 -29.80 -40.08
CA ALA A 14 35.18 -30.87 -39.37
C ALA A 14 34.37 -31.23 -38.12
N VAL A 15 33.87 -32.45 -38.12
CA VAL A 15 33.09 -33.11 -37.09
C VAL A 15 33.97 -33.37 -35.86
N LEU A 16 33.59 -32.85 -34.70
CA LEU A 16 33.82 -33.50 -33.40
C LEU A 16 32.62 -33.23 -32.48
N ARG A 17 32.09 -34.32 -31.91
CA ARG A 17 30.97 -34.36 -30.97
C ARG A 17 31.30 -33.58 -29.68
N SER A 18 30.47 -32.61 -29.32
CA SER A 18 30.36 -32.07 -27.95
C SER A 18 28.93 -31.57 -27.69
N GLY A 19 28.04 -32.49 -27.30
CA GLY A 19 26.63 -32.21 -27.01
C GLY A 19 26.36 -31.50 -25.68
N SER A 20 27.22 -30.58 -25.22
CA SER A 20 27.01 -29.85 -23.97
C SER A 20 27.33 -28.35 -23.99
N LEU A 21 27.65 -27.77 -25.15
CA LEU A 21 27.93 -26.32 -25.28
C LEU A 21 26.77 -25.51 -25.90
N GLU A 22 25.86 -26.12 -26.66
CA GLU A 22 24.70 -25.41 -27.21
C GLU A 22 23.62 -25.09 -26.15
N ALA A 23 23.60 -25.80 -25.02
CA ALA A 23 22.69 -25.49 -23.92
C ALA A 23 23.08 -24.19 -23.19
N ALA A 24 24.38 -23.88 -23.10
CA ALA A 24 24.87 -22.69 -22.41
C ALA A 24 24.69 -21.38 -23.22
N GLU A 25 24.77 -21.44 -24.56
CA GLU A 25 24.48 -20.25 -25.40
C GLU A 25 22.98 -19.92 -25.47
N MET A 26 22.10 -20.93 -25.30
CA MET A 26 20.65 -20.69 -25.21
C MET A 26 20.23 -20.01 -23.91
N GLU A 27 20.95 -20.19 -22.81
CA GLU A 27 20.66 -19.54 -21.51
C GLU A 27 21.05 -18.05 -21.50
N ALA A 28 22.13 -17.66 -22.18
CA ALA A 28 22.55 -16.26 -22.27
C ALA A 28 21.58 -15.36 -23.07
N SER A 29 20.71 -15.94 -23.90
CA SER A 29 19.78 -15.20 -24.77
C SER A 29 18.40 -14.94 -24.14
N ARG A 30 18.04 -15.65 -23.06
CA ARG A 30 16.77 -15.47 -22.33
C ARG A 30 16.52 -14.05 -21.79
N PRO A 31 17.50 -13.35 -21.18
CA PRO A 31 17.26 -11.99 -20.68
C PRO A 31 16.98 -10.98 -21.81
N VAL A 32 17.60 -11.14 -22.98
CA VAL A 32 17.37 -10.26 -24.14
C VAL A 32 15.96 -10.44 -24.70
N LEU A 33 15.47 -11.67 -24.77
CA LEU A 33 14.11 -11.97 -25.23
C LEU A 33 13.05 -11.44 -24.25
N ALA A 34 13.28 -11.59 -22.94
CA ALA A 34 12.40 -11.05 -21.91
C ALA A 34 12.32 -9.52 -21.97
N LEU A 35 13.46 -8.84 -22.18
CA LEU A 35 13.51 -7.39 -22.36
C LEU A 35 12.74 -6.93 -23.61
N ALA A 36 12.91 -7.63 -24.74
CA ALA A 36 12.19 -7.32 -25.98
C ALA A 36 10.67 -7.52 -25.84
N GLN A 37 10.23 -8.56 -25.15
CA GLN A 37 8.81 -8.79 -24.85
C GLN A 37 8.23 -7.71 -23.93
N ALA A 38 8.99 -7.27 -22.92
CA ALA A 38 8.60 -6.17 -22.04
C ALA A 38 8.46 -4.85 -22.81
N GLN A 39 9.42 -4.53 -23.69
CA GLN A 39 9.34 -3.35 -24.56
C GLN A 39 8.14 -3.40 -25.51
N ALA A 40 7.82 -4.57 -26.09
CA ALA A 40 6.65 -4.71 -26.96
C ALA A 40 5.32 -4.52 -26.21
N ARG A 41 5.22 -5.00 -24.96
CA ARG A 41 4.05 -4.75 -24.10
C ARG A 41 3.90 -3.27 -23.76
N PHE A 42 5.02 -2.61 -23.44
CA PHE A 42 5.04 -1.16 -23.19
C PHE A 42 4.54 -0.36 -24.40
N TRP A 43 5.02 -0.66 -25.61
CA TRP A 43 4.56 0.01 -26.83
C TRP A 43 3.06 -0.19 -27.07
N LYS A 44 2.54 -1.42 -26.95
CA LYS A 44 1.10 -1.68 -27.09
C LYS A 44 0.25 -0.95 -26.04
N ALA A 45 0.73 -0.87 -24.80
CA ALA A 45 0.05 -0.11 -23.76
C ALA A 45 0.01 1.39 -24.09
N SER A 46 1.11 1.95 -24.61
CA SER A 46 1.19 3.35 -25.02
C SER A 46 0.25 3.72 -26.18
N GLU A 47 0.10 2.86 -27.20
CA GLU A 47 -0.90 3.04 -28.26
C GLU A 47 -2.34 3.00 -27.73
N GLY A 48 -2.62 2.10 -26.78
CA GLY A 48 -3.91 2.05 -26.08
C GLY A 48 -4.22 3.37 -25.38
N LEU A 49 -3.25 3.92 -24.65
CA LEU A 49 -3.37 5.19 -23.93
C LEU A 49 -3.60 6.39 -24.87
N GLN A 50 -2.95 6.40 -26.04
CA GLN A 50 -3.21 7.43 -27.06
C GLN A 50 -4.64 7.38 -27.60
N ARG A 51 -5.19 6.18 -27.84
CA ARG A 51 -6.57 6.03 -28.33
C ARG A 51 -7.61 6.45 -27.30
N VAL A 52 -7.41 6.11 -26.04
CA VAL A 52 -8.29 6.54 -24.93
C VAL A 52 -8.24 8.06 -24.76
N SER A 53 -7.05 8.67 -24.84
CA SER A 53 -6.91 10.13 -24.81
C SER A 53 -7.70 10.82 -25.93
N LEU A 54 -7.67 10.26 -27.16
CA LEU A 54 -8.44 10.80 -28.28
C LEU A 54 -9.96 10.69 -28.04
N ALA A 55 -10.43 9.57 -27.48
CA ALA A 55 -11.85 9.35 -27.18
C ALA A 55 -12.35 10.27 -26.06
N MET A 56 -11.54 10.51 -25.03
CA MET A 56 -11.85 11.47 -23.97
C MET A 56 -11.99 12.89 -24.53
N ASN A 57 -11.09 13.31 -25.43
CA ASN A 57 -11.18 14.62 -26.08
C ASN A 57 -12.49 14.78 -26.89
N THR A 58 -12.97 13.73 -27.56
CA THR A 58 -14.24 13.80 -28.30
C THR A 58 -15.46 13.96 -27.38
N SER A 59 -15.47 13.32 -26.21
CA SER A 59 -16.54 13.52 -25.21
C SER A 59 -16.52 14.93 -24.61
N GLN A 60 -15.34 15.55 -24.55
CA GLN A 60 -15.13 16.88 -24.01
C GLN A 60 -15.61 17.98 -24.96
N GLU A 61 -15.38 17.82 -26.27
CA GLU A 61 -15.93 18.72 -27.30
C GLU A 61 -17.46 18.74 -27.27
N ASP A 62 -18.09 17.59 -27.02
CA ASP A 62 -19.56 17.48 -26.96
C ASP A 62 -20.18 18.35 -25.87
N THR A 63 -19.59 18.42 -24.67
CA THR A 63 -20.17 19.22 -23.57
C THR A 63 -20.09 20.71 -23.86
N SER A 64 -18.93 21.20 -24.32
CA SER A 64 -18.78 22.62 -24.67
C SER A 64 -19.65 23.00 -25.85
N ALA A 65 -19.73 22.14 -26.88
CA ALA A 65 -20.59 22.36 -28.04
C ALA A 65 -22.07 22.39 -27.68
N LYS A 66 -22.54 21.51 -26.79
CA LYS A 66 -23.93 21.51 -26.28
C LYS A 66 -24.24 22.78 -25.50
N VAL A 67 -23.31 23.26 -24.70
CA VAL A 67 -23.48 24.54 -23.98
C VAL A 67 -23.55 25.69 -24.97
N ASP A 68 -22.64 25.76 -25.95
CA ASP A 68 -22.68 26.80 -26.98
C ASP A 68 -23.96 26.75 -27.82
N GLU A 69 -24.44 25.55 -28.17
CA GLU A 69 -25.72 25.36 -28.85
C GLU A 69 -26.90 25.81 -27.98
N PHE A 70 -26.90 25.43 -26.71
CA PHE A 70 -27.92 25.87 -25.75
C PHE A 70 -27.96 27.40 -25.63
N LEU A 71 -26.79 28.05 -25.51
CA LEU A 71 -26.67 29.51 -25.44
C LEU A 71 -27.20 30.16 -26.73
N ARG A 72 -26.79 29.68 -27.91
CA ARG A 72 -27.31 30.15 -29.20
C ARG A 72 -28.83 30.03 -29.30
N ASN A 73 -29.37 28.90 -28.86
CA ASN A 73 -30.82 28.64 -28.86
C ASN A 73 -31.57 29.58 -27.92
N GLN A 74 -31.00 29.94 -26.76
CA GLN A 74 -31.63 30.92 -25.86
C GLN A 74 -31.60 32.34 -26.43
N VAL A 75 -30.49 32.74 -27.07
CA VAL A 75 -30.37 34.03 -27.75
C VAL A 75 -31.40 34.16 -28.86
N ALA A 76 -31.55 33.13 -29.70
CA ALA A 76 -32.51 33.12 -30.81
C ALA A 76 -33.98 32.96 -30.39
N SER A 77 -34.25 32.59 -29.14
CA SER A 77 -35.63 32.36 -28.68
C SER A 77 -36.36 33.66 -28.35
N ASP A 78 -37.62 33.78 -28.76
CA ASP A 78 -38.53 34.88 -28.39
C ASP A 78 -39.15 34.70 -26.99
N HIS A 79 -38.59 33.83 -26.16
CA HIS A 79 -39.09 33.59 -24.81
C HIS A 79 -38.96 34.84 -23.94
N SER A 80 -39.89 35.01 -23.00
CA SER A 80 -39.81 36.08 -22.02
C SER A 80 -38.53 35.99 -21.20
N CYS A 81 -38.01 37.14 -20.80
CA CYS A 81 -36.82 37.31 -19.97
C CYS A 81 -36.71 36.35 -18.79
N HIS A 82 -37.80 36.21 -18.02
CA HIS A 82 -37.83 35.31 -16.85
C HIS A 82 -37.65 33.84 -17.24
N ALA A 83 -38.19 33.40 -18.37
CA ALA A 83 -38.03 32.03 -18.84
C ALA A 83 -36.58 31.73 -19.26
N LYS A 84 -35.91 32.68 -19.93
CA LYS A 84 -34.49 32.55 -20.28
C LYS A 84 -33.62 32.47 -19.03
N LEU A 85 -33.80 33.38 -18.08
CA LEU A 85 -33.05 33.40 -16.82
C LEU A 85 -33.22 32.11 -16.03
N TYR A 86 -34.45 31.59 -15.96
CA TYR A 86 -34.72 30.30 -15.29
C TYR A 86 -33.95 29.15 -15.96
N ARG A 87 -33.93 29.08 -17.30
CA ARG A 87 -33.20 28.04 -18.03
C ARG A 87 -31.68 28.13 -17.82
N TYR A 88 -31.11 29.34 -17.84
CA TYR A 88 -29.69 29.50 -17.53
C TYR A 88 -29.35 29.05 -16.11
N LYS A 89 -30.16 29.45 -15.11
CA LYS A 89 -29.98 29.00 -13.73
C LYS A 89 -30.07 27.48 -13.59
N ASN A 90 -31.01 26.85 -14.31
CA ASN A 90 -31.11 25.38 -14.31
C ASN A 90 -29.87 24.73 -14.96
N MET A 91 -29.36 25.29 -16.06
CA MET A 91 -28.12 24.81 -16.69
C MET A 91 -26.90 24.98 -15.76
N LEU A 92 -26.81 26.10 -15.03
CA LEU A 92 -25.75 26.31 -14.03
C LEU A 92 -25.78 25.24 -12.94
N ASN A 93 -26.97 24.88 -12.46
CA ASN A 93 -27.10 23.82 -11.46
C ASN A 93 -26.63 22.47 -12.01
N HIS A 94 -26.99 22.13 -13.26
CA HIS A 94 -26.50 20.89 -13.90
C HIS A 94 -24.97 20.90 -14.06
N LEU A 95 -24.38 22.01 -14.53
CA LEU A 95 -22.92 22.12 -14.65
C LEU A 95 -22.22 22.03 -13.29
N HIS A 96 -22.83 22.55 -12.23
CA HIS A 96 -22.33 22.41 -10.87
C HIS A 96 -22.33 20.95 -10.40
N ASP A 97 -23.39 20.20 -10.68
CA ASP A 97 -23.46 18.78 -10.36
C ASP A 97 -22.39 17.99 -11.14
N ASP A 98 -22.19 18.30 -12.42
CA ASP A 98 -21.16 17.69 -13.26
C ASP A 98 -19.74 18.00 -12.73
N VAL A 99 -19.46 19.25 -12.35
CA VAL A 99 -18.18 19.64 -11.73
C VAL A 99 -17.92 18.86 -10.43
N ASN A 100 -18.93 18.76 -9.56
CA ASN A 100 -18.81 18.01 -8.31
C ASN A 100 -18.55 16.52 -8.58
N LEU A 101 -19.20 15.95 -9.60
CA LEU A 101 -18.98 14.57 -10.01
C LEU A 101 -17.54 14.37 -10.51
N VAL A 102 -17.03 15.22 -11.39
CA VAL A 102 -15.64 15.15 -11.90
C VAL A 102 -14.63 15.34 -10.77
N TYR A 103 -14.88 16.24 -9.82
CA TYR A 103 -14.04 16.43 -8.64
C TYR A 103 -13.99 15.16 -7.77
N SER A 104 -15.13 14.49 -7.57
CA SER A 104 -15.18 13.24 -6.82
C SER A 104 -14.37 12.12 -7.50
N LYS A 105 -14.38 12.06 -8.84
CA LYS A 105 -13.54 11.14 -9.63
C LYS A 105 -12.06 11.45 -9.48
N GLU A 106 -11.66 12.72 -9.56
CA GLU A 106 -10.27 13.15 -9.35
C GLU A 106 -9.78 12.71 -7.97
N LYS A 107 -10.57 12.96 -6.92
CA LYS A 107 -10.23 12.55 -5.55
C LYS A 107 -10.02 11.04 -5.45
N ALA A 108 -10.94 10.24 -6.01
CA ALA A 108 -10.85 8.78 -5.97
C ALA A 108 -9.61 8.24 -6.72
N LEU A 109 -9.24 8.86 -7.85
CA LEU A 109 -8.02 8.50 -8.60
C LEU A 109 -6.74 8.83 -7.82
N VAL A 110 -6.68 10.01 -7.18
CA VAL A 110 -5.54 10.40 -6.33
C VAL A 110 -5.40 9.46 -5.14
N GLU A 111 -6.51 9.05 -4.51
CA GLU A 111 -6.50 8.07 -3.43
C GLU A 111 -5.98 6.70 -3.91
N THR A 112 -6.45 6.25 -5.08
CA THR A 112 -5.99 4.99 -5.70
C THR A 112 -4.48 5.02 -5.98
N ILE A 113 -3.96 6.10 -6.57
CA ILE A 113 -2.52 6.28 -6.82
C ILE A 113 -1.74 6.18 -5.50
N THR A 114 -2.19 6.91 -4.48
CA THR A 114 -1.53 6.95 -3.16
C THR A 114 -1.46 5.56 -2.52
N ILE A 115 -2.56 4.80 -2.57
CA ILE A 115 -2.64 3.44 -2.02
C ILE A 115 -1.70 2.50 -2.78
N GLU A 116 -1.75 2.50 -4.11
CA GLU A 116 -0.93 1.59 -4.92
C GLU A 116 0.58 1.94 -4.82
N GLU A 117 0.95 3.22 -4.71
CA GLU A 117 2.34 3.64 -4.42
C GLU A 117 2.85 3.12 -3.07
N ALA A 118 2.01 3.13 -2.03
CA ALA A 118 2.37 2.56 -0.73
C ALA A 118 2.61 1.05 -0.83
N VAL A 119 1.77 0.32 -1.58
CA VAL A 119 1.96 -1.13 -1.83
C VAL A 119 3.25 -1.40 -2.62
N ILE A 120 3.56 -0.59 -3.64
CA ILE A 120 4.81 -0.71 -4.40
C ILE A 120 6.02 -0.53 -3.47
N SER A 121 5.98 0.47 -2.59
CA SER A 121 7.06 0.73 -1.62
C SER A 121 7.30 -0.44 -0.66
N ASP A 122 6.22 -1.08 -0.18
CA ASP A 122 6.31 -2.27 0.66
C ASP A 122 6.92 -3.46 -0.10
N LEU A 123 6.44 -3.74 -1.32
CA LEU A 123 6.99 -4.80 -2.18
C LEU A 123 8.48 -4.59 -2.47
N GLU A 124 8.90 -3.35 -2.73
CA GLU A 124 10.32 -3.04 -2.90
C GLU A 124 11.15 -3.30 -1.65
N THR A 125 10.59 -3.07 -0.47
CA THR A 125 11.24 -3.39 0.80
C THR A 125 11.36 -4.90 0.99
N GLN A 126 10.31 -5.67 0.68
CA GLN A 126 10.33 -7.13 0.71
C GLN A 126 11.40 -7.70 -0.25
N ILE A 127 11.44 -7.22 -1.50
CA ILE A 127 12.44 -7.61 -2.49
C ILE A 127 13.85 -7.31 -1.99
N ARG A 128 14.10 -6.11 -1.46
CA ARG A 128 15.42 -5.74 -0.91
C ARG A 128 15.84 -6.67 0.22
N ASN A 129 14.94 -6.93 1.17
CA ASN A 129 15.23 -7.79 2.31
C ASN A 129 15.58 -9.22 1.87
N LEU A 130 14.81 -9.79 0.94
CA LEU A 130 15.10 -11.13 0.39
C LEU A 130 16.44 -11.20 -0.33
N VAL A 131 16.77 -10.17 -1.13
CA VAL A 131 18.06 -10.11 -1.83
C VAL A 131 19.23 -10.01 -0.84
N GLU A 132 19.13 -9.19 0.20
CA GLU A 132 20.18 -9.07 1.21
C GLU A 132 20.32 -10.33 2.07
N GLU A 133 19.20 -10.98 2.42
CA GLU A 133 19.23 -12.28 3.08
C GLU A 133 19.91 -13.35 2.21
N GLY A 134 19.55 -13.41 0.93
CA GLY A 134 20.17 -14.31 -0.04
C GLY A 134 21.67 -14.07 -0.18
N LYS A 135 22.12 -12.82 -0.26
CA LYS A 135 23.55 -12.47 -0.28
C LYS A 135 24.28 -12.93 0.99
N ARG A 136 23.66 -12.76 2.16
CA ARG A 136 24.22 -13.22 3.43
C ARG A 136 24.39 -14.74 3.43
N LYS A 137 23.35 -15.49 3.07
CA LYS A 137 23.39 -16.96 2.98
C LYS A 137 24.42 -17.44 1.96
N MET A 138 24.50 -16.80 0.79
CA MET A 138 25.51 -17.11 -0.23
C MET A 138 26.93 -16.90 0.28
N LYS A 139 27.16 -15.85 1.07
CA LYS A 139 28.46 -15.62 1.70
C LYS A 139 28.78 -16.70 2.72
N GLU A 140 27.82 -17.05 3.58
CA GLU A 140 27.97 -18.12 4.57
C GLU A 140 28.32 -19.48 3.90
N CYS A 141 27.65 -19.83 2.80
CA CYS A 141 27.97 -21.02 2.00
C CYS A 141 29.42 -20.99 1.48
N LYS A 142 29.85 -19.86 0.90
CA LYS A 142 31.20 -19.70 0.34
C LYS A 142 32.29 -19.77 1.41
N ASP A 143 32.06 -19.12 2.55
CA ASP A 143 32.99 -19.12 3.68
C ASP A 143 33.13 -20.55 4.25
N ALA A 144 32.02 -21.30 4.36
CA ALA A 144 32.04 -22.69 4.79
C ALA A 144 32.78 -23.61 3.80
N LYS A 145 32.53 -23.46 2.50
CA LYS A 145 33.21 -24.19 1.43
C LYS A 145 34.71 -23.92 1.44
N ALA A 146 35.11 -22.65 1.55
CA ALA A 146 36.52 -22.26 1.63
C ALA A 146 37.22 -22.88 2.85
N ALA A 147 36.55 -22.89 4.01
CA ALA A 147 37.08 -23.54 5.21
C ALA A 147 37.25 -25.06 5.03
N ALA A 148 36.29 -25.73 4.38
CA ALA A 148 36.41 -27.16 4.05
C ALA A 148 37.58 -27.43 3.09
N CYS A 149 37.78 -26.58 2.08
CA CYS A 149 38.93 -26.69 1.18
C CYS A 149 40.27 -26.51 1.90
N GLU A 150 40.38 -25.55 2.83
CA GLU A 150 41.59 -25.35 3.64
C GLU A 150 41.90 -26.57 4.53
N GLN A 151 40.86 -27.17 5.13
CA GLN A 151 40.99 -28.40 5.92
C GLN A 151 41.39 -29.60 5.04
N TYR A 152 40.78 -29.75 3.86
CA TYR A 152 41.15 -30.77 2.88
C TYR A 152 42.63 -30.69 2.51
N GLU A 153 43.15 -29.49 2.19
CA GLU A 153 44.56 -29.31 1.88
C GLU A 153 45.48 -29.68 3.06
N THR A 154 45.05 -29.36 4.27
CA THR A 154 45.81 -29.66 5.50
C THR A 154 45.88 -31.17 5.73
N TYR A 155 44.73 -31.86 5.75
CA TYR A 155 44.68 -33.31 5.94
C TYR A 155 45.36 -34.08 4.82
N SER A 156 45.31 -33.58 3.59
CA SER A 156 46.02 -34.18 2.45
C SER A 156 47.54 -34.16 2.64
N LYS A 157 48.09 -33.07 3.18
CA LYS A 157 49.52 -32.97 3.52
C LYS A 157 49.88 -33.91 4.68
N GLU A 158 49.06 -33.95 5.73
CA GLU A 158 49.27 -34.85 6.87
C GLU A 158 49.22 -36.32 6.46
N LEU A 159 48.30 -36.69 5.55
CA LEU A 159 48.21 -38.04 5.01
C LEU A 159 49.48 -38.41 4.22
N GLU A 160 50.01 -37.49 3.42
CA GLU A 160 51.25 -37.70 2.68
C GLU A 160 52.46 -37.82 3.62
N GLU A 161 52.52 -37.03 4.69
CA GLU A 161 53.53 -37.19 5.76
C GLU A 161 53.43 -38.59 6.40
N LEU A 162 52.22 -39.08 6.72
CA LEU A 162 52.02 -40.42 7.25
C LEU A 162 52.44 -41.53 6.27
N LYS A 163 52.19 -41.34 4.98
CA LYS A 163 52.67 -42.25 3.93
C LYS A 163 54.20 -42.29 3.89
N GLN A 164 54.87 -41.14 3.95
CA GLN A 164 56.34 -41.08 3.97
C GLN A 164 56.92 -41.78 5.21
N ILE A 165 56.30 -41.58 6.38
CA ILE A 165 56.66 -42.28 7.62
C ILE A 165 56.50 -43.79 7.44
N GLY A 166 55.40 -44.25 6.83
CA GLY A 166 55.16 -45.69 6.60
C GLY A 166 56.13 -46.34 5.61
N HIS A 167 56.62 -45.60 4.61
CA HIS A 167 57.51 -46.12 3.55
C HIS A 167 59.01 -46.04 3.88
N SER A 168 59.41 -45.29 4.91
CA SER A 168 60.83 -45.09 5.22
C SER A 168 61.46 -46.40 5.70
N PRO A 169 62.43 -46.99 4.97
CA PRO A 169 63.06 -48.27 5.33
C PRO A 169 64.05 -48.16 6.50
N THR A 170 64.14 -47.00 7.16
CA THR A 170 65.11 -46.73 8.23
C THR A 170 64.63 -47.21 9.59
N ASN A 171 65.60 -47.74 10.35
CA ASN A 171 65.53 -48.20 11.74
C ASN A 171 64.45 -47.41 12.54
N PRO A 172 63.52 -48.09 13.24
CA PRO A 172 62.44 -47.47 14.01
C PRO A 172 62.87 -46.28 14.88
N ILE A 173 64.14 -46.23 15.31
CA ILE A 173 64.77 -45.12 16.07
C ILE A 173 64.81 -43.79 15.28
N ALA A 174 65.08 -43.82 13.98
CA ALA A 174 65.15 -42.62 13.14
C ALA A 174 63.75 -42.07 12.84
N LEU A 175 62.79 -42.97 12.57
CA LEU A 175 61.37 -42.65 12.41
C LEU A 175 60.83 -41.92 13.64
N PHE A 176 61.22 -42.45 14.80
CA PHE A 176 60.85 -41.97 16.11
C PHE A 176 61.34 -40.55 16.42
N GLN A 177 62.61 -40.25 16.14
CA GLN A 177 63.18 -38.91 16.33
C GLN A 177 62.50 -37.87 15.43
N THR A 178 62.15 -38.26 14.20
CA THR A 178 61.41 -37.40 13.26
C THR A 178 59.99 -37.13 13.76
N VAL A 179 59.23 -38.16 14.17
CA VAL A 179 57.88 -38.01 14.74
C VAL A 179 57.89 -37.12 15.98
N MET A 180 58.86 -37.27 16.88
CA MET A 180 58.99 -36.43 18.07
C MET A 180 59.32 -34.95 17.76
N SER A 181 60.07 -34.70 16.69
CA SER A 181 60.35 -33.34 16.21
C SER A 181 59.12 -32.66 15.59
N HIS A 182 58.23 -33.44 14.96
CA HIS A 182 56.98 -32.96 14.39
C HIS A 182 55.91 -32.76 15.47
N ALA A 183 55.78 -33.68 16.45
CA ALA A 183 54.83 -33.54 17.55
C ALA A 183 55.10 -32.31 18.44
N ARG A 184 56.38 -31.93 18.61
CA ARG A 184 56.76 -30.66 19.26
C ARG A 184 56.29 -29.42 18.47
N ARG A 185 56.29 -29.48 17.14
CA ARG A 185 55.84 -28.38 16.27
C ARG A 185 54.32 -28.29 16.20
N GLY A 186 53.62 -29.44 16.12
CA GLY A 186 52.16 -29.49 16.14
C GLY A 186 51.55 -28.97 17.45
N HIS A 187 52.20 -29.20 18.60
CA HIS A 187 51.72 -28.67 19.89
C HIS A 187 51.75 -27.13 19.93
N GLN A 188 52.75 -26.50 19.31
CA GLN A 188 52.86 -25.03 19.24
C GLN A 188 51.81 -24.41 18.30
N HIS A 189 51.41 -25.11 17.24
CA HIS A 189 50.42 -24.61 16.27
C HIS A 189 48.98 -24.69 16.80
N LEU A 190 48.65 -25.73 17.58
CA LEU A 190 47.36 -25.88 18.26
C LEU A 190 47.17 -24.85 19.40
N GLU A 191 48.25 -24.46 20.07
CA GLU A 191 48.23 -23.39 21.08
C GLU A 191 47.98 -22.01 20.44
N LEU A 192 48.45 -21.79 19.21
CA LEU A 192 48.28 -20.54 18.48
C LEU A 192 46.85 -20.32 17.95
N LEU A 193 46.12 -21.41 17.67
CA LEU A 193 44.75 -21.38 17.12
C LEU A 193 43.66 -21.27 18.20
N GLY A 194 44.02 -21.14 19.48
CA GLY A 194 43.05 -20.91 20.57
C GLY A 194 42.06 -22.06 20.81
N VAL A 195 42.32 -23.24 20.26
CA VAL A 195 41.48 -24.43 20.46
C VAL A 195 41.63 -24.91 21.91
N LYS A 196 40.59 -24.74 22.72
CA LYS A 196 40.55 -25.23 24.10
C LYS A 196 40.77 -26.75 24.10
N THR A 197 41.68 -27.18 24.96
CA THR A 197 42.37 -28.49 25.02
C THR A 197 41.51 -29.72 25.36
N THR A 198 40.22 -29.71 25.06
CA THR A 198 39.28 -30.80 25.40
C THR A 198 38.94 -31.72 24.24
N THR A 199 39.42 -31.46 23.02
CA THR A 199 39.18 -32.33 21.86
C THR A 199 40.12 -33.53 21.85
N GLY A 200 39.58 -34.72 21.54
CA GLY A 200 40.27 -36.01 21.59
C GLY A 200 41.58 -36.10 20.79
N ALA A 201 41.73 -35.28 19.74
CA ALA A 201 42.95 -35.20 18.94
C ALA A 201 44.17 -34.72 19.76
N ALA A 202 44.01 -33.72 20.65
CA ALA A 202 45.11 -33.23 21.49
C ALA A 202 45.56 -34.26 22.55
N LEU A 203 44.62 -35.08 23.03
CA LEU A 203 44.87 -36.20 23.93
C LEU A 203 45.59 -37.36 23.23
N ALA A 204 45.22 -37.65 21.97
CA ALA A 204 45.89 -38.65 21.15
C ALA A 204 47.36 -38.25 20.88
N THR A 205 47.63 -36.99 20.52
CA THR A 205 49.01 -36.52 20.28
C THR A 205 49.88 -36.59 21.55
N ARG A 206 49.34 -36.27 22.74
CA ARG A 206 50.08 -36.40 24.01
C ARG A 206 50.39 -37.87 24.35
N ARG A 207 49.46 -38.79 24.10
CA ARG A 207 49.69 -40.23 24.30
C ARG A 207 50.71 -40.78 23.31
N VAL A 208 50.64 -40.38 22.05
CA VAL A 208 51.65 -40.76 21.04
C VAL A 208 53.04 -40.29 21.49
N VAL A 209 53.19 -39.04 21.93
CA VAL A 209 54.49 -38.53 22.44
C VAL A 209 54.98 -39.29 23.68
N ALA A 210 54.10 -39.66 24.62
CA ALA A 210 54.46 -40.39 25.83
C ALA A 210 54.86 -41.85 25.54
N SER A 211 54.01 -42.61 24.84
CA SER A 211 54.29 -44.00 24.42
C SER A 211 55.47 -44.06 23.47
N SER A 212 55.73 -42.97 22.76
CA SER A 212 56.92 -42.90 21.95
C SER A 212 58.17 -43.03 22.87
N ARG A 213 58.35 -42.19 23.89
CA ARG A 213 59.64 -42.15 24.64
C ARG A 213 60.04 -43.50 25.23
N GLU A 214 59.06 -44.33 25.57
CA GLU A 214 59.22 -45.71 26.04
C GLU A 214 59.82 -46.64 24.97
N LEU A 215 59.49 -46.47 23.69
CA LEU A 215 60.06 -47.22 22.57
C LEU A 215 61.54 -46.88 22.28
N GLN A 216 61.99 -45.67 22.59
CA GLN A 216 63.37 -45.23 22.36
C GLN A 216 64.39 -45.99 23.22
N GLU A 217 64.03 -46.32 24.46
CA GLU A 217 64.86 -47.10 25.38
C GLU A 217 64.86 -48.60 25.01
N CYS A 218 63.74 -49.09 24.44
CA CYS A 218 63.62 -50.43 23.87
C CYS A 218 64.60 -50.68 22.71
N LEU A 219 64.62 -49.77 21.74
CA LEU A 219 65.39 -49.95 20.50
C LEU A 219 66.90 -49.80 20.70
N ALA A 220 67.33 -48.98 21.67
CA ALA A 220 68.74 -48.88 22.06
C ALA A 220 69.30 -50.20 22.66
N SER A 221 68.44 -51.10 23.16
CA SER A 221 68.84 -52.42 23.68
C SER A 221 68.98 -53.49 22.59
N LEU A 222 68.29 -53.33 21.46
CA LEU A 222 68.21 -54.33 20.38
C LEU A 222 69.39 -54.24 19.38
N ASP A 223 70.10 -53.12 19.32
CA ASP A 223 71.22 -52.89 18.38
C ASP A 223 72.52 -53.67 18.73
N SER A 224 72.44 -54.63 19.66
CA SER A 224 73.57 -55.43 20.14
C SER A 224 73.51 -56.92 19.75
N ARG A 225 72.59 -57.37 18.88
CA ARG A 225 72.54 -58.78 18.43
C ARG A 225 72.15 -58.95 16.96
N PRO A 226 72.91 -59.73 16.17
CA PRO A 226 72.44 -60.24 14.88
C PRO A 226 71.65 -61.54 15.09
N GLU A 227 70.66 -61.76 14.23
CA GLU A 227 69.78 -62.93 14.08
C GLU A 227 68.49 -62.96 14.92
N LEU A 228 67.36 -62.81 14.21
CA LEU A 228 66.37 -63.89 14.09
C LEU A 228 65.25 -63.52 13.12
N SER A 229 65.00 -64.42 12.17
CA SER A 229 63.88 -64.42 11.24
C SER A 229 62.70 -65.23 11.77
N ALA A 230 61.53 -64.91 11.21
CA ALA A 230 60.27 -65.65 11.20
C ALA A 230 59.37 -65.54 12.44
N LEU A 231 58.18 -64.95 12.25
CA LEU A 231 56.93 -65.37 12.88
C LEU A 231 55.71 -64.86 12.08
N GLN A 232 54.73 -65.73 11.93
CA GLN A 232 53.51 -65.59 11.12
C GLN A 232 52.40 -64.82 11.86
N LEU A 233 51.60 -64.07 11.08
CA LEU A 233 50.38 -63.37 11.50
C LEU A 233 49.24 -64.35 11.85
N SER A 234 48.57 -64.13 12.98
CA SER A 234 47.18 -64.53 13.21
C SER A 234 46.31 -63.27 13.37
N GLN A 235 45.14 -63.28 12.76
CA GLN A 235 44.13 -62.21 12.81
C GLN A 235 43.01 -62.61 13.78
N ASP A 236 42.73 -61.77 14.77
CA ASP A 236 41.49 -61.76 15.55
C ASP A 236 40.85 -60.35 15.42
N PRO A 237 39.50 -60.23 15.47
CA PRO A 237 38.79 -58.97 15.18
C PRO A 237 38.82 -57.97 16.38
N PRO A 238 38.64 -56.66 16.13
CA PRO A 238 38.82 -55.64 17.17
C PRO A 238 37.61 -55.51 18.08
N GLU A 239 37.89 -55.40 19.38
CA GLU A 239 36.92 -55.15 20.45
C GLU A 239 36.75 -53.62 20.65
N GLU A 240 35.51 -53.19 20.89
CA GLU A 240 35.06 -51.79 20.98
C GLU A 240 35.66 -51.07 22.21
N TYR A 241 36.45 -50.01 21.97
CA TYR A 241 37.19 -49.29 23.01
C TYR A 241 36.38 -48.12 23.59
N LYS A 242 36.11 -48.14 24.91
CA LYS A 242 35.54 -47.01 25.68
C LYS A 242 36.64 -46.25 26.43
N PRO A 243 36.68 -44.91 26.36
CA PRO A 243 37.68 -44.13 27.07
C PRO A 243 37.30 -43.96 28.56
N THR A 244 38.21 -44.32 29.46
CA THR A 244 38.13 -43.98 30.89
C THR A 244 38.94 -42.73 31.20
N ASP A 245 38.30 -41.75 31.84
CA ASP A 245 38.89 -40.52 32.35
C ASP A 245 39.74 -40.80 33.60
N GLU A 246 41.06 -40.83 33.42
CA GLU A 246 42.01 -40.96 34.53
C GLU A 246 42.90 -39.72 34.60
N LYS A 247 42.86 -39.04 35.76
CA LYS A 247 43.59 -37.79 36.05
C LYS A 247 45.09 -38.09 36.16
N VAL A 248 45.88 -37.55 35.23
CA VAL A 248 47.34 -37.70 35.19
C VAL A 248 47.99 -36.73 36.19
N SER A 249 48.65 -37.27 37.23
CA SER A 249 49.55 -36.51 38.10
C SER A 249 50.96 -36.43 37.50
N GLU A 250 51.62 -35.28 37.61
CA GLU A 250 53.00 -35.06 37.20
C GLU A 250 53.98 -35.92 38.03
N GLN A 251 54.42 -37.06 37.48
CA GLN A 251 55.53 -37.84 38.03
C GLN A 251 56.84 -37.51 37.30
N LYS A 252 57.90 -37.24 38.08
CA LYS A 252 59.29 -37.15 37.60
C LYS A 252 59.74 -38.52 37.09
N PHE A 253 60.08 -38.60 35.81
CA PHE A 253 60.55 -39.82 35.15
C PHE A 253 62.04 -40.05 35.42
N ASP A 254 62.38 -41.25 35.90
CA ASP A 254 63.74 -41.72 36.14
C ASP A 254 64.29 -42.43 34.88
N SER A 255 65.44 -41.98 34.38
CA SER A 255 65.89 -42.15 32.98
C SER A 255 66.55 -43.50 32.64
N THR A 256 66.23 -44.58 33.34
CA THR A 256 66.82 -45.91 33.07
C THR A 256 65.81 -47.03 33.22
N VAL A 257 64.73 -47.00 32.43
CA VAL A 257 63.82 -48.14 32.31
C VAL A 257 64.34 -49.05 31.18
N THR A 258 64.91 -50.19 31.54
CA THR A 258 65.28 -51.22 30.56
C THR A 258 64.07 -52.09 30.27
N PHE A 259 63.48 -51.92 29.08
CA PHE A 259 62.35 -52.74 28.65
C PHE A 259 62.83 -54.13 28.22
N GLY A 260 62.11 -55.17 28.65
CA GLY A 260 62.34 -56.54 28.17
C GLY A 260 61.86 -56.73 26.72
N PRO A 261 62.39 -57.72 25.97
CA PRO A 261 62.00 -57.97 24.56
C PRO A 261 60.48 -58.10 24.34
N LYS A 262 59.77 -58.72 25.30
CA LYS A 262 58.30 -58.87 25.26
C LYS A 262 57.56 -57.54 25.41
N GLN A 263 58.12 -56.58 26.14
CA GLN A 263 57.52 -55.25 26.28
C GLN A 263 57.73 -54.44 24.99
N CYS A 264 58.89 -54.54 24.34
CA CYS A 264 59.15 -53.86 23.07
C CYS A 264 58.22 -54.35 21.96
N GLU A 265 57.92 -55.65 21.90
CA GLU A 265 56.96 -56.19 20.95
C GLU A 265 55.53 -55.66 21.20
N LYS A 266 55.13 -55.53 22.47
CA LYS A 266 53.83 -54.96 22.86
C LYS A 266 53.71 -53.49 22.46
N GLU A 267 54.72 -52.67 22.74
CA GLU A 267 54.72 -51.25 22.37
C GLU A 267 54.79 -51.06 20.85
N ARG A 268 55.53 -51.90 20.12
CA ARG A 268 55.51 -51.90 18.65
C ARG A 268 54.10 -52.14 18.13
N LYS A 269 53.40 -53.17 18.60
CA LYS A 269 52.03 -53.48 18.15
C LYS A 269 51.09 -52.31 18.41
N LYS A 270 51.17 -51.70 19.60
CA LYS A 270 50.38 -50.49 19.92
C LYS A 270 50.68 -49.32 18.98
N LEU A 271 51.95 -49.10 18.63
CA LEU A 271 52.33 -48.04 17.70
C LEU A 271 51.79 -48.32 16.29
N GLU A 272 51.91 -49.56 15.80
CA GLU A 272 51.36 -49.95 14.50
C GLU A 272 49.83 -49.78 14.46
N ASP A 273 49.14 -50.19 15.53
CA ASP A 273 47.68 -50.04 15.64
C ASP A 273 47.27 -48.56 15.72
N ALA A 274 48.01 -47.74 16.49
CA ALA A 274 47.78 -46.30 16.56
C ALA A 274 48.04 -45.59 15.22
N TRP A 275 49.10 -45.99 14.50
CA TRP A 275 49.40 -45.46 13.16
C TRP A 275 48.32 -45.86 12.15
N ARG A 276 47.90 -47.14 12.14
CA ARG A 276 46.81 -47.61 11.27
C ARG A 276 45.53 -46.83 11.52
N HIS A 277 45.19 -46.63 12.79
CA HIS A 277 44.02 -45.85 13.17
C HIS A 277 44.14 -44.39 12.72
N ALA A 278 45.27 -43.72 12.98
CA ALA A 278 45.49 -42.34 12.54
C ALA A 278 45.42 -42.19 11.02
N TYR A 279 45.99 -43.13 10.28
CA TYR A 279 45.95 -43.16 8.81
C TYR A 279 44.50 -43.24 8.31
N MET A 280 43.72 -44.22 8.77
CA MET A 280 42.32 -44.39 8.36
C MET A 280 41.47 -43.15 8.71
N THR A 281 41.67 -42.58 9.90
CA THR A 281 40.94 -41.38 10.32
C THR A 281 41.28 -40.17 9.45
N ILE A 282 42.56 -39.95 9.12
CA ILE A 282 42.95 -38.83 8.25
C ILE A 282 42.46 -39.07 6.82
N GLU A 283 42.49 -40.30 6.32
CA GLU A 283 41.93 -40.66 5.01
C GLU A 283 40.42 -40.34 4.94
N GLU A 284 39.65 -40.73 5.95
CA GLU A 284 38.21 -40.39 6.06
C GLU A 284 37.98 -38.86 6.10
N LEU A 285 38.84 -38.12 6.82
CA LEU A 285 38.77 -36.66 6.88
C LEU A 285 39.13 -36.01 5.53
N VAL A 286 40.08 -36.56 4.79
CA VAL A 286 40.42 -36.10 3.43
C VAL A 286 39.21 -36.28 2.52
N GLU A 287 38.63 -37.47 2.46
CA GLU A 287 37.47 -37.75 1.60
C GLU A 287 36.27 -36.86 1.94
N THR A 288 35.97 -36.69 3.24
CA THR A 288 34.85 -35.86 3.70
C THR A 288 35.04 -34.39 3.34
N ASN A 289 36.24 -33.84 3.57
CA ASN A 289 36.52 -32.44 3.26
C ASN A 289 36.68 -32.19 1.75
N GLU A 290 37.15 -33.16 0.98
CA GLU A 290 37.15 -33.08 -0.49
C GLU A 290 35.73 -32.97 -1.03
N ALA A 291 34.82 -33.83 -0.53
CA ALA A 291 33.41 -33.78 -0.90
C ALA A 291 32.79 -32.43 -0.55
N ALA A 292 33.02 -31.93 0.67
CA ALA A 292 32.50 -30.63 1.12
C ALA A 292 33.12 -29.43 0.38
N CYS A 293 34.41 -29.51 0.02
CA CYS A 293 35.10 -28.48 -0.76
C CYS A 293 34.54 -28.36 -2.19
N ASN A 294 34.08 -29.48 -2.76
CA ASN A 294 33.50 -29.53 -4.11
C ASN A 294 31.96 -29.45 -4.11
N ASP A 295 31.33 -29.27 -2.95
CA ASP A 295 29.87 -29.23 -2.82
C ASP A 295 29.31 -27.83 -3.12
N ASP A 296 28.57 -27.72 -4.23
CA ASP A 296 27.84 -26.51 -4.63
C ASP A 296 26.38 -26.51 -4.16
N THR A 297 25.93 -27.55 -3.42
CA THR A 297 24.51 -27.71 -3.07
C THR A 297 23.98 -26.57 -2.20
N CYS A 298 24.79 -26.04 -1.28
CA CYS A 298 24.41 -24.87 -0.46
C CYS A 298 24.11 -23.64 -1.32
N GLU A 299 25.00 -23.34 -2.26
CA GLU A 299 24.91 -22.18 -3.14
C GLU A 299 23.75 -22.32 -4.13
N ALA A 300 23.61 -23.52 -4.73
CA ALA A 300 22.51 -23.85 -5.62
C ALA A 300 21.15 -23.80 -4.91
N ALA A 301 21.07 -24.24 -3.65
CA ALA A 301 19.86 -24.16 -2.85
C ALA A 301 19.44 -22.72 -2.57
N VAL A 302 20.39 -21.87 -2.13
CA VAL A 302 20.10 -20.44 -1.90
C VAL A 302 19.67 -19.74 -3.19
N GLN A 303 20.33 -20.05 -4.31
CA GLN A 303 19.94 -19.51 -5.61
C GLN A 303 18.53 -19.96 -6.02
N ALA A 304 18.22 -21.25 -5.84
CA ALA A 304 16.87 -21.78 -6.13
C ALA A 304 15.78 -21.15 -5.25
N GLU A 305 16.06 -20.88 -3.97
CA GLU A 305 15.15 -20.13 -3.09
C GLU A 305 14.87 -18.73 -3.65
N LEU A 306 15.91 -17.99 -4.06
CA LEU A 306 15.76 -16.66 -4.65
C LEU A 306 15.01 -16.68 -5.99
N ASP A 307 15.36 -17.62 -6.88
CA ASP A 307 14.74 -17.79 -8.19
C ASP A 307 13.26 -18.19 -8.07
N THR A 308 12.86 -18.80 -6.96
CA THR A 308 11.47 -19.14 -6.67
C THR A 308 10.72 -17.96 -6.04
N ALA A 309 11.35 -17.24 -5.10
CA ALA A 309 10.70 -16.21 -4.29
C ALA A 309 10.57 -14.85 -4.99
N LEU A 310 11.56 -14.44 -5.80
CA LEU A 310 11.59 -13.11 -6.41
C LEU A 310 10.59 -12.90 -7.56
N PRO A 311 10.37 -13.86 -8.50
CA PRO A 311 9.47 -13.64 -9.62
C PRO A 311 8.03 -13.21 -9.25
N PRO A 312 7.33 -13.82 -8.27
CA PRO A 312 5.98 -13.38 -7.92
C PRO A 312 5.96 -11.95 -7.35
N LEU A 313 6.95 -11.54 -6.56
CA LEU A 313 7.04 -10.18 -6.02
C LEU A 313 7.31 -9.14 -7.13
N HIS A 314 8.19 -9.48 -8.08
CA HIS A 314 8.43 -8.63 -9.25
C HIS A 314 7.19 -8.51 -10.14
N GLN A 315 6.48 -9.62 -10.35
CA GLN A 315 5.23 -9.61 -11.10
C GLN A 315 4.19 -8.71 -10.42
N GLU A 316 3.95 -8.89 -9.12
CA GLU A 316 2.99 -8.05 -8.40
C GLU A 316 3.41 -6.58 -8.46
N ARG A 317 4.68 -6.26 -8.20
CA ARG A 317 5.20 -4.90 -8.32
C ARG A 317 4.92 -4.29 -9.71
N SER A 318 5.15 -5.04 -10.78
CA SER A 318 4.86 -4.58 -12.14
C SER A 318 3.36 -4.33 -12.38
N GLU A 319 2.49 -5.22 -11.93
CA GLU A 319 1.04 -5.04 -12.04
C GLU A 319 0.56 -3.78 -11.29
N ARG A 320 1.12 -3.53 -10.10
CA ARG A 320 0.82 -2.34 -9.29
C ARG A 320 1.29 -1.06 -9.97
N ILE A 321 2.50 -1.06 -10.56
CA ILE A 321 3.02 0.07 -11.35
C ILE A 321 2.10 0.37 -12.54
N ASP A 322 1.59 -0.66 -13.22
CA ASP A 322 0.68 -0.46 -14.36
C ASP A 322 -0.67 0.12 -13.92
N LYS A 323 -1.18 -0.24 -12.73
CA LYS A 323 -2.36 0.42 -12.15
C LYS A 323 -2.12 1.89 -11.84
N VAL A 324 -0.97 2.23 -11.24
CA VAL A 324 -0.60 3.64 -10.98
C VAL A 324 -0.55 4.43 -12.28
N ARG A 325 0.08 3.88 -13.33
CA ARG A 325 0.15 4.51 -14.65
C ARG A 325 -1.23 4.72 -15.26
N GLN A 326 -2.12 3.73 -15.16
CA GLN A 326 -3.49 3.84 -15.66
C GLN A 326 -4.25 4.93 -14.91
N ALA A 327 -4.18 4.94 -13.57
CA ALA A 327 -4.84 5.96 -12.76
C ALA A 327 -4.28 7.37 -13.02
N GLN A 328 -2.98 7.52 -13.25
CA GLN A 328 -2.36 8.79 -13.64
C GLN A 328 -2.85 9.26 -15.01
N HIS A 329 -3.04 8.35 -15.96
CA HIS A 329 -3.60 8.69 -17.27
C HIS A 329 -5.06 9.13 -17.18
N ASP A 330 -5.88 8.37 -16.45
CA ASP A 330 -7.29 8.70 -16.22
C ASP A 330 -7.42 10.06 -15.50
N LEU A 331 -6.51 10.37 -14.58
CA LEU A 331 -6.46 11.64 -13.87
C LEU A 331 -6.22 12.83 -14.82
N VAL A 332 -5.38 12.67 -15.85
CA VAL A 332 -5.21 13.70 -16.89
C VAL A 332 -6.50 13.91 -17.66
N GLY A 333 -7.22 12.83 -18.01
CA GLY A 333 -8.52 12.91 -18.65
C GLY A 333 -9.56 13.68 -17.84
N VAL A 334 -9.68 13.34 -16.55
CA VAL A 334 -10.59 14.00 -15.59
C VAL A 334 -10.25 15.48 -15.43
N ARG A 335 -8.97 15.85 -15.39
CA ARG A 335 -8.55 17.25 -15.29
C ARG A 335 -8.91 18.06 -16.53
N ASN A 336 -8.76 17.48 -17.72
CA ASN A 336 -9.17 18.13 -18.95
C ASN A 336 -10.69 18.34 -18.96
N GLU A 337 -11.48 17.32 -18.57
CA GLU A 337 -12.93 17.42 -18.42
C GLU A 337 -13.33 18.56 -17.47
N MET A 338 -12.65 18.66 -16.32
CA MET A 338 -12.85 19.75 -15.35
C MET A 338 -12.66 21.13 -16.00
N THR A 339 -11.55 21.35 -16.71
CA THR A 339 -11.29 22.64 -17.38
C THR A 339 -12.38 22.97 -18.41
N THR A 340 -12.93 21.98 -19.13
CA THR A 340 -14.05 22.23 -20.04
C THR A 340 -15.35 22.58 -19.32
N LEU A 341 -15.65 21.93 -18.21
CA LEU A 341 -16.81 22.25 -17.39
C LEU A 341 -16.69 23.65 -16.78
N GLU A 342 -15.52 24.02 -16.27
CA GLU A 342 -15.24 25.37 -15.75
C GLU A 342 -15.45 26.44 -16.83
N ASN A 343 -14.90 26.25 -18.03
CA ASN A 343 -15.10 27.15 -19.15
C ASN A 343 -16.59 27.27 -19.53
N SER A 344 -17.30 26.15 -19.52
CA SER A 344 -18.74 26.11 -19.84
C SER A 344 -19.56 26.82 -18.77
N LEU A 345 -19.20 26.65 -17.50
CA LEU A 345 -19.80 27.33 -16.36
C LEU A 345 -19.64 28.85 -16.51
N THR A 346 -18.41 29.33 -16.76
CA THR A 346 -18.14 30.76 -16.98
C THR A 346 -18.97 31.34 -18.14
N LYS A 347 -19.12 30.61 -19.26
CA LYS A 347 -19.95 31.05 -20.40
C LYS A 347 -21.42 31.21 -19.99
N VAL A 348 -21.98 30.24 -19.25
CA VAL A 348 -23.39 30.30 -18.82
C VAL A 348 -23.59 31.38 -17.75
N GLU A 349 -22.63 31.59 -16.85
CA GLU A 349 -22.66 32.68 -15.86
C GLU A 349 -22.66 34.04 -16.55
N GLN A 350 -21.78 34.24 -17.53
CA GLN A 350 -21.73 35.47 -18.31
C GLN A 350 -23.05 35.71 -19.06
N ALA A 351 -23.60 34.68 -19.71
CA ALA A 351 -24.89 34.78 -20.40
C ALA A 351 -26.05 35.08 -19.43
N THR A 352 -26.00 34.51 -18.22
CA THR A 352 -26.97 34.79 -17.14
C THR A 352 -26.91 36.26 -16.75
N LYS A 353 -25.70 36.79 -16.55
CA LYS A 353 -25.48 38.20 -16.18
C LYS A 353 -25.96 39.16 -17.27
N THR A 354 -25.54 38.96 -18.50
CA THR A 354 -25.97 39.79 -19.65
C THR A 354 -27.50 39.77 -19.81
N THR A 355 -28.11 38.59 -19.70
CA THR A 355 -29.57 38.47 -19.80
C THR A 355 -30.26 39.18 -18.63
N GLN A 356 -29.69 39.15 -17.42
CA GLN A 356 -30.24 39.85 -16.27
C GLN A 356 -30.21 41.37 -16.46
N GLU A 357 -29.11 41.91 -17.00
CA GLU A 357 -28.95 43.32 -17.35
C GLU A 357 -29.95 43.76 -18.44
N GLU A 358 -30.09 42.99 -19.52
CA GLU A 358 -31.02 43.28 -20.62
C GLU A 358 -32.48 43.26 -20.18
N CYS A 359 -32.81 42.39 -19.23
CA CYS A 359 -34.19 42.14 -18.84
C CYS A 359 -34.75 43.13 -17.82
N GLY A 360 -33.94 44.06 -17.31
CA GLY A 360 -34.37 45.06 -16.32
C GLY A 360 -35.06 44.46 -15.08
N ALA A 361 -34.84 43.16 -14.82
CA ALA A 361 -35.54 42.43 -13.78
C ALA A 361 -34.95 42.81 -12.42
N ALA A 362 -35.83 43.30 -11.53
CA ALA A 362 -35.57 43.75 -10.17
C ALA A 362 -34.35 43.07 -9.52
N GLU A 363 -33.25 43.81 -9.43
CA GLU A 363 -31.94 43.40 -8.90
C GLU A 363 -32.02 42.77 -7.51
N GLU A 364 -33.04 43.14 -6.72
CA GLU A 364 -33.17 42.75 -5.32
C GLU A 364 -33.19 41.23 -5.12
N GLY A 365 -33.92 40.47 -5.95
CA GLY A 365 -34.00 39.01 -5.78
C GLY A 365 -32.76 38.25 -6.26
N SER A 366 -32.05 38.80 -7.25
CA SER A 366 -30.83 38.20 -7.79
C SER A 366 -29.62 38.39 -6.89
N GLU A 367 -29.51 39.53 -6.21
CA GLU A 367 -28.38 39.84 -5.32
C GLU A 367 -28.33 38.84 -4.14
N TYR A 368 -29.48 38.48 -3.56
CA TYR A 368 -29.53 37.48 -2.49
C TYR A 368 -29.14 36.08 -2.98
N LEU A 369 -29.56 35.67 -4.17
CA LEU A 369 -29.17 34.38 -4.73
C LEU A 369 -27.69 34.33 -5.10
N GLU A 370 -27.11 35.45 -5.54
CA GLU A 370 -25.68 35.58 -5.80
C GLU A 370 -24.88 35.47 -4.50
N LYS A 371 -25.30 36.18 -3.44
CA LYS A 371 -24.70 36.01 -2.10
C LYS A 371 -24.76 34.58 -1.58
N VAL A 372 -25.89 33.88 -1.78
CA VAL A 372 -26.02 32.46 -1.39
C VAL A 372 -25.05 31.59 -2.19
N ARG A 373 -24.85 31.85 -3.49
CA ARG A 373 -23.87 31.13 -4.31
C ARG A 373 -22.44 31.43 -3.89
N ASP A 374 -22.11 32.68 -3.62
CA ASP A 374 -20.79 33.07 -3.12
C ASP A 374 -20.48 32.41 -1.77
N LEU A 375 -21.48 32.33 -0.89
CA LEU A 375 -21.39 31.58 0.36
C LEU A 375 -21.14 30.09 0.11
N LEU A 376 -21.91 29.46 -0.78
CA LEU A 376 -21.71 28.06 -1.17
C LEU A 376 -20.31 27.81 -1.75
N ASP A 377 -19.81 28.70 -2.60
CA ASP A 377 -18.47 28.61 -3.16
C ASP A 377 -17.38 28.83 -2.12
N GLY A 378 -17.59 29.76 -1.19
CA GLY A 378 -16.74 29.93 -0.01
C GLY A 378 -16.70 28.65 0.83
N MET A 379 -17.84 27.99 1.01
CA MET A 379 -17.93 26.73 1.74
C MET A 379 -17.20 25.57 1.05
N LYS A 380 -17.21 25.50 -0.30
CA LYS A 380 -16.45 24.49 -1.06
C LYS A 380 -14.94 24.60 -0.85
N ARG A 381 -14.42 25.82 -0.63
CA ARG A 381 -12.99 26.07 -0.40
C ARG A 381 -12.54 25.72 1.02
N CYS A 382 -13.47 25.49 1.94
CA CYS A 382 -13.20 25.13 3.32
C CYS A 382 -13.31 23.60 3.51
N PRO A 383 -12.18 22.86 3.61
CA PRO A 383 -12.23 21.43 3.89
C PRO A 383 -12.93 21.17 5.23
N GLY A 384 -14.02 20.39 5.22
CA GLY A 384 -14.82 20.05 6.40
C GLY A 384 -16.20 20.72 6.49
N LEU A 385 -16.55 21.63 5.58
CA LEU A 385 -17.85 22.33 5.56
C LEU A 385 -18.89 21.74 4.57
N SER A 386 -18.63 20.57 3.98
CA SER A 386 -19.45 19.95 2.93
C SER A 386 -20.81 19.38 3.40
N GLY A 387 -21.39 19.90 4.47
CA GLY A 387 -22.57 19.36 5.14
C GLY A 387 -23.60 20.38 5.61
N ALA A 388 -23.55 21.64 5.16
CA ALA A 388 -24.64 22.57 5.48
C ALA A 388 -25.93 22.10 4.82
N VAL A 389 -26.89 21.69 5.64
CA VAL A 389 -28.24 21.37 5.22
C VAL A 389 -29.02 22.67 5.23
N PHE A 390 -29.42 23.15 4.05
CA PHE A 390 -30.37 24.24 3.94
C PHE A 390 -31.77 23.66 4.16
N GLU A 391 -32.33 23.91 5.34
CA GLU A 391 -33.64 23.40 5.68
C GLU A 391 -34.73 24.36 5.16
N ILE A 392 -35.72 23.80 4.47
CA ILE A 392 -36.92 24.52 4.08
C ILE A 392 -37.99 24.37 5.18
N PRO A 393 -38.97 25.29 5.30
CA PRO A 393 -39.99 25.19 6.33
C PRO A 393 -40.74 23.87 6.27
N HIS A 394 -40.97 23.23 7.43
CA HIS A 394 -41.67 21.95 7.52
C HIS A 394 -43.12 22.14 7.95
N PHE A 395 -44.06 21.51 7.24
CA PHE A 395 -45.45 21.43 7.64
C PHE A 395 -45.56 20.67 8.98
N LYS A 396 -46.25 21.28 9.94
CA LYS A 396 -46.49 20.68 11.27
C LYS A 396 -47.94 20.28 11.45
N SER A 397 -48.84 21.21 11.20
CA SER A 397 -50.28 21.00 11.41
C SER A 397 -51.09 22.10 10.74
N THR A 398 -52.41 21.97 10.80
CA THR A 398 -53.33 23.08 10.55
C THR A 398 -53.98 23.54 11.85
N ALA A 399 -54.06 24.85 12.07
CA ALA A 399 -54.76 25.42 13.22
C ALA A 399 -56.10 26.04 12.80
N LYS A 400 -57.16 25.76 13.54
CA LYS A 400 -58.49 26.34 13.30
C LYS A 400 -58.51 27.79 13.76
N VAL A 401 -58.89 28.70 12.87
CA VAL A 401 -59.11 30.10 13.20
C VAL A 401 -60.61 30.37 13.18
N MET A 402 -61.14 30.68 14.37
CA MET A 402 -62.56 30.95 14.53
C MET A 402 -62.89 32.36 14.08
N SER A 403 -63.89 32.47 13.20
CA SER A 403 -64.51 33.74 12.78
C SER A 403 -63.55 34.74 12.16
N VAL A 404 -63.22 34.52 10.88
CA VAL A 404 -62.65 35.55 10.01
C VAL A 404 -63.77 36.40 9.45
N ASP A 405 -63.66 37.72 9.62
CA ASP A 405 -64.57 38.71 9.05
C ASP A 405 -63.76 39.74 8.26
N ILE A 406 -63.63 39.51 6.95
CA ILE A 406 -62.88 40.35 6.02
C ILE A 406 -63.50 41.75 5.89
N THR A 407 -64.75 41.95 6.32
CA THR A 407 -65.41 43.26 6.33
C THR A 407 -65.01 44.11 7.53
N LYS A 408 -64.37 43.51 8.54
CA LYS A 408 -63.91 44.19 9.76
C LYS A 408 -62.40 44.11 9.99
N GLU A 409 -61.74 43.13 9.39
CA GLU A 409 -60.33 42.83 9.64
C GLU A 409 -59.47 43.17 8.43
N THR A 410 -58.36 43.86 8.67
CA THR A 410 -57.35 44.08 7.64
C THR A 410 -56.54 42.80 7.41
N ASP A 411 -55.78 42.77 6.33
CA ASP A 411 -54.92 41.63 6.03
C ASP A 411 -53.89 41.39 7.15
N GLU A 412 -53.32 42.44 7.71
CA GLU A 412 -52.33 42.34 8.79
C GLU A 412 -52.96 41.79 10.08
N ALA A 413 -54.20 42.19 10.39
CA ALA A 413 -54.91 41.69 11.55
C ALA A 413 -55.23 40.19 11.40
N LEU A 414 -55.63 39.77 10.20
CA LEU A 414 -55.86 38.37 9.90
C LEU A 414 -54.57 37.54 9.92
N ASP A 415 -53.46 38.06 9.40
CA ASP A 415 -52.16 37.38 9.44
C ASP A 415 -51.66 37.16 10.87
N ALA A 416 -51.87 38.15 11.74
CA ALA A 416 -51.59 38.03 13.17
C ALA A 416 -52.43 36.94 13.82
N LYS A 417 -53.72 36.82 13.46
CA LYS A 417 -54.60 35.73 13.94
C LYS A 417 -54.17 34.35 13.45
N LEU A 418 -53.83 34.21 12.16
CA LEU A 418 -53.35 32.95 11.60
C LEU A 418 -52.06 32.50 12.32
N THR A 419 -51.14 33.43 12.55
CA THR A 419 -49.90 33.16 13.28
C THR A 419 -50.15 32.82 14.75
N ALA A 420 -51.02 33.55 15.44
CA ALA A 420 -51.40 33.27 16.82
C ALA A 420 -52.03 31.89 16.96
N ALA A 421 -52.95 31.53 16.07
CA ALA A 421 -53.58 30.21 16.06
C ALA A 421 -52.56 29.07 15.87
N CYS A 422 -51.54 29.27 15.02
CA CYS A 422 -50.47 28.30 14.88
C CYS A 422 -49.61 28.14 16.13
N LYS A 423 -49.36 29.22 16.87
CA LYS A 423 -48.63 29.16 18.14
C LYS A 423 -49.47 28.53 19.26
N GLU A 424 -50.76 28.81 19.31
CA GLU A 424 -51.66 28.25 20.33
C GLU A 424 -51.97 26.76 20.09
N GLY A 425 -52.05 26.34 18.82
CA GLY A 425 -52.41 24.99 18.42
C GLY A 425 -51.32 23.93 18.56
N LEU A 426 -50.09 24.33 18.94
CA LEU A 426 -48.94 23.43 19.06
C LEU A 426 -48.37 23.35 20.49
N PRO A 427 -47.68 22.25 20.84
CA PRO A 427 -46.98 22.10 22.12
C PRO A 427 -45.99 23.26 22.35
N GLU A 428 -45.85 23.67 23.60
CA GLU A 428 -45.02 24.81 24.02
C GLU A 428 -43.59 24.77 23.46
N GLU A 429 -43.00 23.58 23.42
CA GLU A 429 -41.65 23.32 22.88
C GLU A 429 -41.47 23.75 21.42
N THR A 430 -42.53 23.75 20.62
CA THR A 430 -42.48 24.07 19.18
C THR A 430 -43.02 25.46 18.85
N ARG A 431 -43.55 26.19 19.84
CA ARG A 431 -44.22 27.48 19.60
C ARG A 431 -43.30 28.58 19.09
N ASN A 432 -42.06 28.58 19.53
CA ASN A 432 -41.11 29.64 19.19
C ASN A 432 -40.67 29.56 17.72
N ASP A 433 -40.62 28.35 17.17
CA ASP A 433 -40.19 28.08 15.80
C ASP A 433 -41.35 27.98 14.81
N THR A 434 -42.59 28.08 15.28
CA THR A 434 -43.78 27.94 14.43
C THR A 434 -44.35 29.29 14.00
N ARG A 435 -44.67 29.39 12.72
CA ARG A 435 -45.51 30.45 12.15
C ARG A 435 -46.56 29.89 11.18
N ALA A 436 -47.46 30.76 10.73
CA ALA A 436 -48.30 30.44 9.58
C ALA A 436 -47.48 30.54 8.27
N ALA A 437 -47.70 29.60 7.35
CA ALA A 437 -47.13 29.64 6.01
C ALA A 437 -47.69 30.83 5.23
N SER A 438 -46.86 31.45 4.40
CA SER A 438 -47.28 32.48 3.46
C SER A 438 -48.06 31.89 2.29
N GLN A 439 -48.92 32.69 1.67
CA GLN A 439 -49.65 32.28 0.48
C GLN A 439 -48.71 31.86 -0.66
N GLY A 440 -47.55 32.53 -0.77
CA GLY A 440 -46.51 32.18 -1.73
C GLY A 440 -45.95 30.78 -1.52
N GLU A 441 -45.62 30.42 -0.28
CA GLU A 441 -45.10 29.10 0.09
C GLU A 441 -46.11 27.98 -0.21
N LEU A 442 -47.39 28.20 0.10
CA LEU A 442 -48.45 27.24 -0.20
C LEU A 442 -48.61 27.03 -1.71
N ARG A 443 -48.66 28.12 -2.47
CA ARG A 443 -48.86 28.09 -3.93
C ARG A 443 -47.69 27.42 -4.65
N GLN A 444 -46.47 27.69 -4.20
CA GLN A 444 -45.23 27.16 -4.80
C GLN A 444 -44.80 25.82 -4.20
N ARG A 445 -45.49 25.33 -3.15
CA ARG A 445 -45.14 24.11 -2.41
C ARG A 445 -43.71 24.17 -1.85
N LEU A 446 -43.35 25.31 -1.26
CA LEU A 446 -42.04 25.51 -0.60
C LEU A 446 -42.02 24.99 0.84
N VAL A 447 -43.09 24.34 1.28
CA VAL A 447 -43.21 23.73 2.61
C VAL A 447 -43.02 22.22 2.48
N ALA A 448 -41.99 21.69 3.13
CA ALA A 448 -41.76 20.25 3.21
C ALA A 448 -42.94 19.56 3.90
N ASN A 449 -43.34 18.38 3.40
CA ASN A 449 -44.44 17.56 3.92
C ASN A 449 -45.83 18.20 3.89
N LEU A 450 -46.03 19.29 3.13
CA LEU A 450 -47.36 19.84 2.90
C LEU A 450 -48.22 18.86 2.08
N PRO A 451 -49.46 18.55 2.50
CA PRO A 451 -50.35 17.65 1.76
C PRO A 451 -50.66 18.19 0.35
N GLU A 452 -50.90 17.29 -0.60
CA GLU A 452 -51.17 17.69 -1.99
C GLU A 452 -52.51 18.38 -2.18
N THR A 453 -53.46 18.07 -1.29
CA THR A 453 -54.86 18.46 -1.33
C THR A 453 -55.26 18.93 0.05
N ASN A 454 -56.13 19.93 0.12
CA ASN A 454 -56.78 20.30 1.37
C ASN A 454 -57.79 19.22 1.77
N GLU A 455 -57.40 18.28 2.62
CA GLU A 455 -58.25 17.20 3.09
C GLU A 455 -59.28 17.65 4.14
N GLU A 456 -59.13 18.85 4.66
CA GLU A 456 -59.99 19.41 5.68
C GLU A 456 -61.30 19.95 5.10
N ASN A 457 -62.33 20.04 5.94
CA ASN A 457 -63.65 20.56 5.56
C ASN A 457 -63.75 22.10 5.59
N MET A 458 -62.62 22.78 5.81
CA MET A 458 -62.52 24.25 5.86
C MET A 458 -61.46 24.76 4.88
N PRO A 459 -61.58 25.99 4.37
CA PRO A 459 -60.58 26.57 3.49
C PRO A 459 -59.26 26.85 4.23
N MET A 460 -58.13 26.54 3.58
CA MET A 460 -56.78 26.83 4.09
C MET A 460 -56.29 28.19 3.61
N TYR A 461 -55.76 29.00 4.53
CA TYR A 461 -55.24 30.35 4.30
C TYR A 461 -53.74 30.38 4.58
N GLY A 462 -53.00 31.09 3.72
CA GLY A 462 -51.65 31.55 4.03
C GLY A 462 -51.65 33.04 4.43
N ILE A 463 -50.57 33.47 5.09
CA ILE A 463 -50.33 34.90 5.39
C ILE A 463 -49.93 35.68 4.12
N CYS A 464 -50.14 37.00 4.11
CA CYS A 464 -49.67 37.88 3.04
C CYS A 464 -48.15 38.11 3.20
N PRO A 465 -47.37 38.18 2.11
CA PRO A 465 -47.68 38.86 0.86
C PRO A 465 -48.32 38.01 -0.24
N GLY A 466 -49.03 38.66 -1.18
CA GLY A 466 -49.58 38.01 -2.38
C GLY A 466 -50.90 37.26 -2.18
N CYS A 467 -51.52 37.38 -0.99
CA CYS A 467 -52.81 36.81 -0.63
C CYS A 467 -54.01 37.44 -1.37
N ARG A 468 -53.80 38.52 -2.14
CA ARG A 468 -54.87 39.33 -2.74
C ARG A 468 -55.65 38.54 -3.81
N GLY A 469 -56.92 38.28 -3.55
CA GLY A 469 -57.88 37.61 -4.42
C GLY A 469 -58.62 38.55 -5.37
N ALA A 470 -59.86 38.22 -5.69
CA ALA A 470 -60.74 39.06 -6.50
C ALA A 470 -61.15 40.33 -5.73
N ALA A 471 -61.38 41.42 -6.46
CA ALA A 471 -61.81 42.68 -5.86
C ALA A 471 -63.16 42.53 -5.16
N TYR A 472 -63.28 43.10 -3.96
CA TYR A 472 -64.50 43.08 -3.17
C TYR A 472 -64.57 44.35 -2.34
N GLN A 473 -65.49 45.24 -2.71
CA GLN A 473 -65.63 46.54 -2.05
C GLN A 473 -66.11 46.44 -0.59
N GLY A 474 -66.70 45.29 -0.22
CA GLY A 474 -67.16 45.05 1.14
C GLY A 474 -66.07 44.63 2.12
N SER A 475 -64.85 44.30 1.68
CA SER A 475 -63.76 43.98 2.60
C SER A 475 -62.93 45.21 2.96
N MET A 476 -62.35 45.20 4.16
CA MET A 476 -61.45 46.27 4.63
C MET A 476 -60.24 46.45 3.71
N SER A 477 -59.72 45.36 3.14
CA SER A 477 -58.60 45.38 2.19
C SER A 477 -59.02 45.62 0.73
N GLY A 478 -60.31 45.77 0.43
CA GLY A 478 -60.85 45.98 -0.92
C GLY A 478 -60.75 44.76 -1.86
N SER A 479 -60.46 43.58 -1.33
CA SER A 479 -60.42 42.30 -2.04
C SER A 479 -60.69 41.12 -1.12
N PHE A 480 -61.14 40.00 -1.68
CA PHE A 480 -61.10 38.69 -1.04
C PHE A 480 -59.65 38.23 -0.85
N ARG A 481 -59.46 37.22 0.01
CA ARG A 481 -58.20 36.47 0.06
C ARG A 481 -58.23 35.27 -0.87
N ARG A 482 -57.04 34.87 -1.29
CA ARG A 482 -56.80 33.57 -1.91
C ARG A 482 -56.79 32.49 -0.84
N CYS A 483 -57.37 31.35 -1.16
CA CYS A 483 -57.38 30.19 -0.27
C CYS A 483 -57.46 28.89 -1.06
N PHE A 484 -57.26 27.78 -0.38
CA PHE A 484 -57.52 26.44 -0.93
C PHE A 484 -58.79 25.89 -0.29
N LYS A 485 -59.88 25.82 -1.05
CA LYS A 485 -61.18 25.28 -0.59
C LYS A 485 -61.04 23.78 -0.19
N PRO A 486 -61.99 23.22 0.56
CA PRO A 486 -62.01 21.78 0.85
C PRO A 486 -61.85 20.95 -0.43
N GLN A 487 -61.03 19.90 -0.37
CA GLN A 487 -60.70 19.00 -1.47
C GLN A 487 -59.95 19.67 -2.65
N ALA A 488 -59.52 20.93 -2.51
CA ALA A 488 -58.77 21.61 -3.56
C ALA A 488 -57.30 21.19 -3.56
N LYS A 489 -56.72 21.00 -4.75
CA LYS A 489 -55.30 20.68 -4.91
C LYS A 489 -54.43 21.89 -4.57
N ILE A 490 -53.55 21.75 -3.59
CA ILE A 490 -52.62 22.78 -3.13
C ILE A 490 -51.43 22.87 -4.10
N ALA A 491 -50.95 21.73 -4.59
CA ALA A 491 -49.75 21.64 -5.41
C ALA A 491 -49.79 22.53 -6.67
N GLY A 492 -48.83 23.45 -6.77
CA GLY A 492 -48.66 24.37 -7.89
C GLY A 492 -49.77 25.43 -8.01
N GLY A 493 -50.54 25.66 -6.93
CA GLY A 493 -51.61 26.66 -6.92
C GLY A 493 -52.85 26.32 -7.74
N LYS A 494 -52.97 25.08 -8.23
CA LYS A 494 -54.03 24.70 -9.20
C LYS A 494 -55.44 24.74 -8.62
N GLY A 495 -55.61 24.47 -7.33
CA GLY A 495 -56.88 24.55 -6.61
C GLY A 495 -57.10 25.86 -5.86
N GLU A 496 -56.30 26.88 -6.15
CA GLU A 496 -56.42 28.19 -5.49
C GLU A 496 -57.72 28.89 -5.92
N SER A 497 -58.54 29.26 -4.94
CA SER A 497 -59.74 30.09 -5.12
C SER A 497 -59.40 31.55 -4.82
N LYS A 498 -60.01 32.49 -5.54
CA LYS A 498 -59.77 33.95 -5.39
C LYS A 498 -60.89 34.69 -4.63
N ASP A 499 -61.92 33.96 -4.21
CA ASP A 499 -63.21 34.45 -3.74
C ASP A 499 -63.53 33.86 -2.36
N CYS A 500 -62.53 33.76 -1.48
CA CYS A 500 -62.70 33.14 -0.19
C CYS A 500 -63.28 34.15 0.80
N ASN A 501 -64.49 33.83 1.27
CA ASN A 501 -65.32 34.66 2.14
C ASN A 501 -65.06 34.40 3.62
N ASP A 502 -65.79 35.15 4.44
CA ASP A 502 -65.85 35.06 5.90
C ASP A 502 -66.21 33.67 6.41
N GLY A 503 -65.79 33.36 7.64
CA GLY A 503 -66.15 32.14 8.35
C GLY A 503 -64.98 31.47 9.06
N PHE A 504 -65.07 30.16 9.21
CA PHE A 504 -64.01 29.34 9.80
C PHE A 504 -62.98 28.99 8.75
N VAL A 505 -61.71 29.27 9.05
CA VAL A 505 -60.58 28.98 8.16
C VAL A 505 -59.50 28.18 8.89
N LEU A 506 -58.60 27.59 8.12
CA LEU A 506 -57.43 26.88 8.64
C LEU A 506 -56.16 27.66 8.33
N ALA A 507 -55.36 27.93 9.36
CA ALA A 507 -53.98 28.37 9.20
C ALA A 507 -53.09 27.15 8.93
N VAL A 508 -52.23 27.22 7.93
CA VAL A 508 -51.22 26.18 7.67
C VAL A 508 -49.98 26.51 8.50
N CYS A 509 -49.68 25.68 9.50
CA CYS A 509 -48.60 25.93 10.44
C CYS A 509 -47.31 25.24 10.00
N VAL A 510 -46.25 26.02 9.94
CA VAL A 510 -44.90 25.57 9.55
C VAL A 510 -43.92 25.88 10.66
N SER A 511 -42.96 24.98 10.85
CA SER A 511 -41.77 25.32 11.62
C SER A 511 -40.70 25.81 10.66
N ASP A 512 -40.25 27.04 10.85
CA ASP A 512 -38.93 27.40 10.36
C ASP A 512 -37.97 26.73 11.33
N LEU A 513 -37.04 25.92 10.84
CA LEU A 513 -35.90 25.57 11.66
C LEU A 513 -35.12 26.88 11.75
N SER A 514 -35.42 27.65 12.80
CA SER A 514 -34.53 28.70 13.23
C SER A 514 -33.14 28.05 13.27
N LEU A 515 -32.11 28.74 12.80
CA LEU A 515 -30.72 28.40 13.15
C LEU A 515 -30.65 28.57 14.66
N GLY A 516 -31.24 27.60 15.36
CA GLY A 516 -31.82 27.76 16.68
C GLY A 516 -30.66 28.16 17.53
N GLU A 517 -30.67 29.43 17.95
CA GLU A 517 -29.60 30.07 18.67
C GLU A 517 -28.27 29.29 18.53
N HIS A 518 -27.56 29.49 17.42
CA HIS A 518 -26.15 29.78 17.60
C HIS A 518 -26.10 31.09 18.41
N GLN A 519 -26.56 31.05 19.69
CA GLN A 519 -25.99 31.79 20.76
C GLN A 519 -24.52 31.67 20.47
N GLU A 520 -23.92 32.81 20.17
CA GLU A 520 -22.50 33.00 20.32
C GLU A 520 -22.14 32.32 21.65
N THR A 521 -21.71 31.05 21.59
CA THR A 521 -20.82 30.51 22.60
C THR A 521 -19.62 31.39 22.40
N LYS A 522 -19.65 32.52 23.10
CA LYS A 522 -18.61 33.52 23.19
C LYS A 522 -17.36 32.70 23.35
N ALA A 523 -16.57 32.60 22.27
CA ALA A 523 -15.37 31.78 22.28
C ALA A 523 -14.64 32.16 23.58
N PRO A 524 -14.29 31.19 24.46
CA PRO A 524 -13.60 31.52 25.68
C PRO A 524 -12.43 32.40 25.27
N ALA A 525 -12.40 33.62 25.82
CA ALA A 525 -11.40 34.61 25.48
C ALA A 525 -10.05 33.89 25.50
N GLN A 526 -9.40 33.80 24.34
CA GLN A 526 -8.05 33.28 24.28
C GLN A 526 -7.23 34.16 25.21
N GLU A 527 -6.87 33.62 26.36
CA GLU A 527 -5.90 34.24 27.25
C GLU A 527 -4.64 34.45 26.43
N LYS A 528 -4.33 35.73 26.24
CA LYS A 528 -3.10 36.22 25.64
C LYS A 528 -1.93 35.49 26.33
N PRO A 529 -1.06 34.80 25.59
CA PRO A 529 0.10 34.16 26.21
C PRO A 529 0.90 35.21 26.97
N ALA A 530 1.10 34.97 28.27
CA ALA A 530 1.93 35.81 29.10
C ALA A 530 3.34 35.89 28.49
N GLU A 531 3.71 37.10 28.10
CA GLU A 531 5.04 37.47 27.63
C GLU A 531 6.06 37.11 28.73
N GLN A 532 6.86 36.07 28.50
CA GLN A 532 7.96 35.70 29.39
C GLN A 532 9.03 36.80 29.34
N PRO A 533 9.44 37.39 30.48
CA PRO A 533 10.54 38.35 30.48
C PRO A 533 11.85 37.64 30.14
N ALA A 534 12.55 38.19 29.16
CA ALA A 534 13.90 37.79 28.79
C ALA A 534 14.81 37.80 30.02
N ARG A 535 15.43 36.65 30.31
CA ARG A 535 16.56 36.57 31.25
C ARG A 535 17.83 37.01 30.54
N LEU A 536 18.46 38.03 31.13
CA LEU A 536 19.84 38.46 30.91
C LEU A 536 20.84 37.35 31.25
#